data_AF-A0A842YJ87-F1
#
_entry.id   AF-A0A842YJ87-F1
#
_cell.length_a   1.000
_cell.length_b   1.000
_cell.length_c   1.000
_cell.angle_alpha   90.00
_cell.angle_beta   90.00
_cell.angle_gamma   90.00
#
_symmetry.space_group_name_H-M   'P 1'
#
loop_
_entity.id
_entity.type
_entity.pdbx_description
1 polymer ?
#
loop_
_entity_poly.entity_id
_entity_poly.type
_entity_poly.pdbx_seq_one_letter_code
_entity_poly.pdbx_strand_id
1 'polypeptide(L)'
;MGIPIKILIPALIFILILDPAAGATAVQEVTVTVPESVEIVVLWQGREVGDSFTLTATVEPGKEYYWPGGPQGLQIKDLSNVPIDLYIRAEGDLQGPETIPIQNLKYANYGIGLPETPLTTTYTPVRRNWTAKRDIDAVVPVDIRLTVPPFTEPGEYRVRIYHIAIRSPGT
;
A
#
# COMPACT_ATOMS: atom_id res chain seq x y z
N MET A 1 -59.69 75.32 -24.31
CA MET A 1 -60.67 74.33 -24.80
C MET A 1 -60.22 73.90 -26.18
N GLY A 2 -59.84 72.68 -26.55
CA GLY A 2 -59.68 71.37 -25.94
C GLY A 2 -59.14 70.45 -27.07
N ILE A 3 -58.12 69.64 -26.74
CA ILE A 3 -57.40 68.58 -27.52
C ILE A 3 -58.39 67.56 -28.18
N PRO A 4 -58.11 66.70 -29.23
CA PRO A 4 -56.85 66.06 -29.74
C PRO A 4 -56.76 65.96 -31.31
N ILE A 5 -55.79 65.36 -32.05
CA ILE A 5 -55.25 63.97 -32.07
C ILE A 5 -53.92 63.90 -32.88
N LYS A 6 -52.93 63.24 -32.25
CA LYS A 6 -51.84 62.34 -32.73
C LYS A 6 -51.23 62.51 -34.14
N ILE A 7 -49.90 62.72 -34.16
CA ILE A 7 -48.99 61.90 -34.99
C ILE A 7 -47.79 61.51 -34.12
N LEU A 8 -47.60 60.20 -34.03
CA LEU A 8 -46.52 59.47 -33.38
C LEU A 8 -45.28 59.53 -34.31
N ILE A 9 -44.15 60.04 -33.85
CA ILE A 9 -42.85 59.83 -34.51
C ILE A 9 -41.92 59.16 -33.49
N PRO A 10 -41.50 57.91 -33.71
CA PRO A 10 -40.60 57.21 -32.80
C PRO A 10 -39.18 57.73 -33.05
N ALA A 11 -38.67 58.58 -32.17
CA ALA A 11 -37.24 58.87 -32.15
C ALA A 11 -36.51 57.70 -31.49
N LEU A 12 -36.06 56.80 -32.37
CA LEU A 12 -35.09 55.73 -32.24
C LEU A 12 -34.12 55.92 -31.04
N ILE A 13 -34.37 55.21 -29.94
CA ILE A 13 -33.31 54.93 -28.95
C ILE A 13 -32.55 53.75 -29.51
N PHE A 14 -31.43 54.03 -30.19
CA PHE A 14 -30.42 53.02 -30.47
C PHE A 14 -29.76 52.69 -29.13
N ILE A 15 -30.27 51.66 -28.43
CA ILE A 15 -29.50 51.03 -27.37
C ILE A 15 -28.33 50.37 -28.10
N LEU A 16 -27.18 51.05 -28.11
CA LEU A 16 -25.90 50.39 -28.32
C LEU A 16 -25.78 49.36 -27.21
N ILE A 17 -26.20 48.13 -27.51
CA ILE A 17 -25.66 46.96 -26.86
C ILE A 17 -24.17 47.02 -27.21
N LEU A 18 -23.39 47.54 -26.27
CA LEU A 18 -21.95 47.35 -26.28
C LEU A 18 -21.75 45.85 -26.11
N ASP A 19 -21.73 45.11 -27.21
CA ASP A 19 -21.04 43.84 -27.25
C ASP A 19 -19.64 44.11 -26.69
N PRO A 20 -19.17 43.38 -25.67
CA PRO A 20 -17.78 43.49 -25.27
C PRO A 20 -16.91 42.92 -26.39
N ALA A 21 -16.62 43.73 -27.40
CA ALA A 21 -15.75 43.44 -28.53
C ALA A 21 -14.28 43.65 -28.13
N ALA A 22 -13.84 42.98 -27.05
CA ALA A 22 -12.43 42.82 -26.69
C ALA A 22 -12.32 41.88 -25.47
N GLY A 23 -12.53 40.59 -25.69
CA GLY A 23 -12.09 39.58 -24.73
C GLY A 23 -10.66 39.16 -25.04
N ALA A 24 -9.71 39.45 -24.14
CA ALA A 24 -8.38 38.83 -24.20
C ALA A 24 -8.47 37.47 -23.49
N THR A 25 -8.09 36.40 -24.18
CA THR A 25 -7.96 35.07 -23.57
C THR A 25 -6.48 34.79 -23.34
N ALA A 26 -6.16 34.25 -22.16
CA ALA A 26 -4.83 33.73 -21.86
C ALA A 26 -4.99 32.24 -21.56
N VAL A 27 -4.20 31.41 -22.24
CA VAL A 27 -4.13 29.97 -21.99
C VAL A 27 -2.83 29.69 -21.25
N GLN A 28 -2.92 28.94 -20.15
CA GLN A 28 -1.77 28.41 -19.44
C GLN A 28 -1.72 26.90 -19.64
N GLU A 29 -0.62 26.40 -20.18
CA GLU A 29 -0.34 24.97 -20.24
C GLU A 29 0.45 24.56 -18.98
N VAL A 30 0.01 23.47 -18.35
CA VAL A 30 0.69 22.87 -17.20
C VAL A 30 1.11 21.46 -17.60
N THR A 31 2.41 21.23 -17.64
CA THR A 31 2.99 19.89 -17.85
C THR A 31 3.57 19.38 -16.54
N VAL A 32 3.21 18.15 -16.18
CA VAL A 32 3.72 17.46 -14.99
C VAL A 32 4.37 16.16 -15.42
N THR A 33 5.55 15.87 -14.88
CA THR A 33 6.23 14.59 -15.04
C THR A 33 6.28 13.88 -13.70
N VAL A 34 5.75 12.66 -13.65
CA VAL A 34 5.79 11.79 -12.47
C VAL A 34 6.85 10.71 -12.72
N PRO A 35 7.95 10.64 -11.96
CA PRO A 35 8.96 9.59 -12.12
C PRO A 35 8.44 8.25 -11.59
N GLU A 36 9.05 7.15 -12.02
CA GLU A 36 8.82 5.83 -11.42
C GLU A 36 9.23 5.83 -9.94
N SER A 37 8.46 5.14 -9.09
CA SER A 37 8.69 4.98 -7.66
C SER A 37 8.29 3.57 -7.22
N VAL A 38 9.11 2.98 -6.35
CA VAL A 38 8.88 1.70 -5.70
C VAL A 38 8.90 1.92 -4.20
N GLU A 39 7.78 1.64 -3.54
CA GLU A 39 7.62 1.85 -2.11
C GLU A 39 6.64 0.84 -1.53
N ILE A 40 6.99 0.25 -0.40
CA ILE A 40 6.11 -0.60 0.39
C ILE A 40 6.15 -0.16 1.84
N VAL A 41 5.04 -0.34 2.54
CA VAL A 41 4.96 -0.13 3.98
C VAL A 41 4.35 -1.34 4.67
N VAL A 42 4.77 -1.55 5.91
CA VAL A 42 4.21 -2.59 6.76
C VAL A 42 3.04 -2.01 7.54
N LEU A 43 1.95 -2.76 7.60
CA LEU A 43 0.79 -2.47 8.43
C LEU A 43 0.66 -3.54 9.52
N TRP A 44 0.38 -3.11 10.74
CA TRP A 44 0.03 -3.96 11.85
C TRP A 44 -1.31 -3.53 12.42
N GLN A 45 -2.28 -4.45 12.50
CA GLN A 45 -3.64 -4.15 12.97
C GLN A 45 -4.29 -2.98 12.21
N GLY A 46 -4.06 -2.95 10.89
CA GLY A 46 -4.58 -1.92 9.99
C GLY A 46 -3.92 -0.54 10.11
N ARG A 47 -2.83 -0.42 10.87
CA ARG A 47 -2.09 0.85 11.04
C ARG A 47 -0.71 0.75 10.39
N GLU A 48 -0.32 1.78 9.66
CA GLU A 48 1.05 1.91 9.15
C GLU A 48 2.00 2.06 10.35
N VAL A 49 2.97 1.16 10.43
CA VAL A 49 3.96 1.08 11.52
C VAL A 49 5.34 1.53 11.06
N GLY A 50 5.46 2.03 9.83
CA GLY A 50 6.71 2.43 9.20
C GLY A 50 7.59 1.21 8.87
N ASP A 51 8.89 1.34 9.13
CA ASP A 51 9.90 0.37 8.70
C ASP A 51 9.97 -0.91 9.55
N SER A 52 9.33 -0.94 10.74
CA SER A 52 9.38 -2.10 11.61
C SER A 52 8.19 -2.21 12.56
N PHE A 53 7.82 -3.43 12.90
CA PHE A 53 6.93 -3.74 14.02
C PHE A 53 7.45 -4.98 14.74
N THR A 54 6.96 -5.21 15.96
CA THR A 54 7.29 -6.41 16.73
C THR A 54 6.01 -7.18 17.03
N LEU A 55 5.96 -8.43 16.57
CA LEU A 55 4.98 -9.40 17.05
C LEU A 55 5.49 -9.99 18.36
N THR A 56 4.83 -9.65 19.47
CA THR A 56 5.11 -10.26 20.79
C THR A 56 4.02 -11.28 21.09
N ALA A 57 4.42 -12.51 21.40
CA ALA A 57 3.49 -13.57 21.78
C ALA A 57 4.10 -14.45 22.88
N THR A 58 3.25 -14.89 23.81
CA THR A 58 3.60 -15.94 24.76
C THR A 58 3.27 -17.29 24.15
N VAL A 59 4.27 -18.16 24.06
CA VAL A 59 4.20 -19.47 23.41
C VAL A 59 4.72 -20.55 24.35
N GLU A 60 4.30 -21.78 24.13
CA GLU A 60 4.68 -22.97 24.89
C GLU A 60 5.48 -23.92 24.00
N PRO A 61 6.49 -24.62 24.55
CA PRO A 61 7.24 -25.63 23.82
C PRO A 61 6.36 -26.76 23.27
N GLY A 62 6.76 -27.29 22.11
CA GLY A 62 6.10 -28.44 21.46
C GLY A 62 4.79 -28.12 20.75
N LYS A 63 4.48 -26.84 20.52
CA LYS A 63 3.24 -26.39 19.87
C LYS A 63 3.52 -25.56 18.61
N GLU A 64 2.51 -25.52 17.75
CA GLU A 64 2.46 -24.62 16.60
C GLU A 64 1.53 -23.44 16.89
N TYR A 65 1.96 -22.26 16.48
CA TYR A 65 1.24 -21.00 16.63
C TYR A 65 0.99 -20.41 15.26
N TYR A 66 -0.20 -19.81 15.11
CA TYR A 66 -0.65 -19.18 13.88
C TYR A 66 -1.16 -17.77 14.17
N TRP A 67 -0.62 -16.80 13.43
CA TRP A 67 -1.09 -15.42 13.44
C TRP A 67 -1.60 -15.07 12.04
N PRO A 68 -2.93 -14.97 11.85
CA PRO A 68 -3.48 -14.56 10.57
C PRO A 68 -3.12 -13.11 10.26
N GLY A 69 -2.86 -12.84 8.99
CA GLY A 69 -2.73 -11.50 8.45
C GLY A 69 -4.10 -10.81 8.30
N GLY A 70 -4.08 -9.63 7.70
CA GLY A 70 -5.28 -8.84 7.44
C GLY A 70 -5.52 -7.74 8.47
N PRO A 71 -6.73 -7.14 8.55
CA PRO A 71 -6.98 -5.91 9.31
C PRO A 71 -6.64 -5.96 10.80
N GLN A 72 -6.53 -7.16 11.39
CA GLN A 72 -6.16 -7.37 12.80
C GLN A 72 -4.75 -7.96 12.98
N GLY A 73 -4.01 -8.13 11.89
CA GLY A 73 -2.71 -8.76 11.86
C GLY A 73 -1.74 -8.03 10.94
N LEU A 74 -0.78 -8.78 10.40
CA LEU A 74 0.22 -8.25 9.48
C LEU A 74 -0.37 -8.07 8.07
N GLN A 75 -0.07 -6.92 7.48
CA GLN A 75 -0.34 -6.62 6.08
C GLN A 75 0.85 -5.89 5.46
N ILE A 76 1.00 -6.00 4.15
CA ILE A 76 1.93 -5.20 3.36
C ILE A 76 1.10 -4.32 2.44
N LYS A 77 1.46 -3.04 2.34
CA LYS A 77 0.83 -2.09 1.42
C LYS A 77 1.83 -1.64 0.36
N ASP A 78 1.43 -1.72 -0.90
CA ASP A 78 2.14 -1.19 -2.05
C ASP A 78 1.77 0.28 -2.26
N LEU A 79 2.79 1.14 -2.35
CA LEU A 79 2.66 2.57 -2.67
C LEU A 79 3.33 2.92 -4.01
N SER A 80 3.77 1.90 -4.75
CA SER A 80 4.51 2.04 -6.00
C SER A 80 3.59 2.52 -7.13
N ASN A 81 4.16 3.25 -8.10
CA ASN A 81 3.46 3.63 -9.33
C ASN A 81 3.86 2.78 -10.55
N VAL A 82 4.62 1.71 -10.31
CA VAL A 82 5.02 0.69 -11.28
C VAL A 82 4.79 -0.70 -10.68
N PRO A 83 4.64 -1.76 -11.50
CA PRO A 83 4.51 -3.12 -10.96
C PRO A 83 5.74 -3.56 -10.18
N ILE A 84 5.54 -4.29 -9.08
CA ILE A 84 6.63 -4.73 -8.19
C ILE A 84 6.68 -6.25 -7.98
N ASP A 85 7.89 -6.74 -7.74
CA ASP A 85 8.13 -8.06 -7.19
C ASP A 85 8.47 -7.91 -5.70
N LEU A 86 7.71 -8.61 -4.86
CA LEU A 86 7.89 -8.62 -3.41
C LEU A 86 8.70 -9.84 -3.00
N TYR A 87 9.66 -9.62 -2.12
CA TYR A 87 10.53 -10.63 -1.56
C TYR A 87 10.58 -10.56 -0.04
N ILE A 88 10.88 -11.69 0.59
CA ILE A 88 11.08 -11.83 2.03
C ILE A 88 12.38 -12.56 2.33
N ARG A 89 13.02 -12.19 3.44
CA ARG A 89 14.03 -13.02 4.12
C ARG A 89 13.94 -12.82 5.63
N ALA A 90 14.53 -13.73 6.40
CA ALA A 90 14.87 -13.45 7.80
C ALA A 90 16.38 -13.28 7.98
N GLU A 91 16.78 -12.69 9.10
CA GLU A 91 18.18 -12.50 9.47
C GLU A 91 18.89 -13.84 9.75
N GLY A 92 18.16 -14.82 10.29
CA GLY A 92 18.66 -16.13 10.70
C GLY A 92 17.65 -16.86 11.58
N ASP A 93 18.15 -17.78 12.38
CA ASP A 93 17.37 -18.46 13.43
C ASP A 93 16.90 -17.48 14.50
N LEU A 94 15.82 -17.81 15.21
CA LEU A 94 15.38 -17.00 16.34
C LEU A 94 16.38 -17.16 17.48
N GLN A 95 16.91 -16.03 17.97
CA GLN A 95 17.95 -15.97 19.00
C GLN A 95 17.34 -15.72 20.37
N GLY A 96 17.69 -16.54 21.36
CA GLY A 96 17.28 -16.43 22.76
C GLY A 96 18.28 -17.13 23.68
N PRO A 97 17.83 -17.73 24.80
CA PRO A 97 18.67 -18.60 25.63
C PRO A 97 19.30 -19.76 24.83
N GLU A 98 18.55 -20.28 23.86
CA GLU A 98 19.02 -21.15 22.79
C GLU A 98 18.51 -20.63 21.43
N THR A 99 18.65 -21.41 20.37
CA THR A 99 18.21 -21.05 19.02
C THR A 99 17.00 -21.87 18.59
N ILE A 100 15.95 -21.21 18.09
CA ILE A 100 14.86 -21.90 17.35
C ILE A 100 15.18 -21.80 15.85
N PRO A 101 15.32 -22.94 15.13
CA PRO A 101 15.64 -22.92 13.71
C PRO A 101 14.64 -22.13 12.88
N ILE A 102 15.12 -21.30 11.95
CA ILE A 102 14.32 -20.45 11.06
C ILE A 102 13.28 -21.23 10.25
N GLN A 103 13.53 -22.53 9.99
CA GLN A 103 12.63 -23.40 9.25
C GLN A 103 11.29 -23.63 9.98
N ASN A 104 11.27 -23.38 11.29
CA ASN A 104 10.05 -23.42 12.09
C ASN A 104 9.21 -22.16 11.96
N LEU A 105 9.74 -21.08 11.39
CA LEU A 105 9.04 -19.83 11.13
C LEU A 105 8.63 -19.76 9.66
N LYS A 106 7.33 -19.80 9.41
CA LYS A 106 6.75 -19.87 8.07
C LYS A 106 5.92 -18.63 7.76
N TYR A 107 5.83 -18.31 6.47
CA TYR A 107 4.99 -17.27 5.91
C TYR A 107 4.01 -17.84 4.88
N ALA A 108 2.86 -17.18 4.69
CA ALA A 108 1.85 -17.60 3.72
C ALA A 108 0.98 -16.43 3.22
N ASN A 109 0.03 -16.77 2.34
CA ASN A 109 -1.06 -15.92 1.86
C ASN A 109 -0.64 -14.86 0.84
N TYR A 110 -0.03 -13.75 1.27
CA TYR A 110 0.37 -12.60 0.42
C TYR A 110 -0.72 -12.13 -0.57
N GLY A 111 -1.98 -12.35 -0.24
CA GLY A 111 -3.14 -12.03 -1.09
C GLY A 111 -3.24 -12.85 -2.39
N ILE A 112 -2.45 -13.92 -2.54
CA ILE A 112 -2.46 -14.82 -3.70
C ILE A 112 -2.64 -16.30 -3.29
N GLY A 113 -2.88 -16.57 -2.01
CA GLY A 113 -2.99 -17.94 -1.50
C GLY A 113 -1.65 -18.69 -1.49
N LEU A 114 -0.54 -17.98 -1.28
CA LEU A 114 0.78 -18.60 -1.17
C LEU A 114 0.76 -19.66 -0.04
N PRO A 115 1.25 -20.89 -0.28
CA PRO A 115 1.26 -21.93 0.74
C PRO A 115 2.25 -21.60 1.86
N GLU A 116 2.08 -22.29 3.00
CA GLU A 116 3.00 -22.20 4.13
C GLU A 116 4.43 -22.55 3.71
N THR A 117 5.29 -21.54 3.70
CA THR A 117 6.67 -21.65 3.23
C THR A 117 7.62 -21.26 4.37
N PRO A 118 8.62 -22.10 4.71
CA PRO A 118 9.64 -21.73 5.68
C PRO A 118 10.43 -20.50 5.24
N LEU A 119 10.78 -19.63 6.20
CA LEU A 119 11.68 -18.52 5.93
C LEU A 119 13.09 -19.01 5.63
N THR A 120 13.81 -18.19 4.88
CA THR A 120 15.22 -18.42 4.56
C THR A 120 16.03 -17.14 4.83
N THR A 121 17.35 -17.27 4.86
CA THR A 121 18.28 -16.14 4.99
C THR A 121 18.51 -15.42 3.67
N THR A 122 18.02 -15.97 2.55
CA THR A 122 18.08 -15.37 1.22
C THR A 122 16.73 -14.75 0.84
N TYR A 123 16.74 -13.72 -0.01
CA TYR A 123 15.50 -13.14 -0.51
C TYR A 123 14.74 -14.11 -1.40
N THR A 124 13.59 -14.58 -0.93
CA THR A 124 12.69 -15.47 -1.67
C THR A 124 11.49 -14.66 -2.16
N PRO A 125 11.07 -14.82 -3.43
CA PRO A 125 9.90 -14.12 -3.95
C PRO A 125 8.62 -14.65 -3.30
N VAL A 126 7.71 -13.73 -2.97
CA VAL A 126 6.41 -14.05 -2.36
C VAL A 126 5.23 -13.59 -3.20
N ARG A 127 5.43 -12.57 -4.04
CA ARG A 127 4.44 -12.08 -4.99
C ARG A 127 5.17 -11.46 -6.18
N ARG A 128 4.77 -11.82 -7.39
CA ARG A 128 5.38 -11.34 -8.64
C ARG A 128 4.41 -10.44 -9.39
N ASN A 129 4.94 -9.46 -10.12
CA ASN A 129 4.17 -8.57 -10.99
C ASN A 129 2.95 -7.96 -10.27
N TRP A 130 3.11 -7.58 -9.01
CA TRP A 130 2.03 -6.99 -8.24
C TRP A 130 1.76 -5.58 -8.76
N THR A 131 0.54 -5.38 -9.25
CA THR A 131 0.06 -4.07 -9.71
C THR A 131 -1.13 -3.66 -8.84
N ALA A 132 -0.91 -2.72 -7.94
CA ALA A 132 -2.01 -2.06 -7.24
C ALA A 132 -2.60 -0.95 -8.12
N LYS A 133 -3.89 -1.04 -8.45
CA LYS A 133 -4.60 0.00 -9.23
C LYS A 133 -5.58 0.82 -8.39
N ARG A 134 -5.84 0.39 -7.16
CA ARG A 134 -6.74 0.99 -6.16
C ARG A 134 -6.19 0.68 -4.78
N ASP A 135 -6.49 1.53 -3.80
CA ASP A 135 -6.02 1.37 -2.41
C ASP A 135 -6.37 0.01 -1.81
N ILE A 136 -7.54 -0.55 -2.12
CA ILE A 136 -7.94 -1.87 -1.62
C ILE A 136 -7.11 -3.02 -2.23
N ASP A 137 -6.64 -2.85 -3.46
CA ASP A 137 -5.79 -3.83 -4.16
C ASP A 137 -4.30 -3.66 -3.77
N ALA A 138 -3.99 -2.54 -3.11
CA ALA A 138 -2.67 -2.18 -2.63
C ALA A 138 -2.32 -2.85 -1.30
N VAL A 139 -3.27 -3.45 -0.59
CA VAL A 139 -3.01 -4.06 0.73
C VAL A 139 -3.21 -5.56 0.68
N VAL A 140 -2.21 -6.31 1.14
CA VAL A 140 -2.24 -7.78 1.13
C VAL A 140 -1.99 -8.34 2.53
N PRO A 141 -2.71 -9.38 2.96
CA PRO A 141 -2.47 -10.04 4.24
C PRO A 141 -1.20 -10.88 4.19
N VAL A 142 -0.49 -10.97 5.32
CA VAL A 142 0.64 -11.88 5.50
C VAL A 142 0.40 -12.72 6.75
N ASP A 143 0.35 -14.03 6.53
CA ASP A 143 0.11 -15.02 7.56
C ASP A 143 1.47 -15.52 8.10
N ILE A 144 1.60 -15.62 9.43
CA ILE A 144 2.83 -16.09 10.11
C ILE A 144 2.53 -17.34 10.94
N ARG A 145 3.43 -18.31 10.89
CA ARG A 145 3.40 -19.50 11.74
C ARG A 145 4.72 -19.78 12.40
N LEU A 146 4.70 -20.20 13.65
CA LEU A 146 5.89 -20.61 14.40
C LEU A 146 5.65 -21.96 15.06
N THR A 147 6.51 -22.92 14.79
CA THR A 147 6.63 -24.15 15.58
C THR A 147 7.69 -23.96 16.66
N VAL A 148 7.32 -24.08 17.93
CA VAL A 148 8.28 -24.06 19.03
C VAL A 148 8.67 -25.51 19.32
N PRO A 149 9.95 -25.90 19.22
CA PRO A 149 10.39 -27.26 19.56
C PRO A 149 9.98 -27.66 20.98
N PRO A 150 9.82 -28.97 21.26
CA PRO A 150 9.63 -29.43 22.63
C PRO A 150 10.89 -29.15 23.46
N PHE A 151 10.69 -28.94 24.77
CA PHE A 151 11.76 -28.64 25.74
C PHE A 151 12.51 -27.33 25.50
N THR A 152 12.00 -26.45 24.65
CA THR A 152 12.61 -25.15 24.43
C THR A 152 12.75 -24.36 25.73
N GLU A 153 13.94 -23.81 25.96
CA GLU A 153 14.23 -23.11 27.22
C GLU A 153 13.37 -21.85 27.39
N PRO A 154 12.89 -21.54 28.61
CA PRO A 154 12.16 -20.31 28.86
C PRO A 154 13.01 -19.06 28.60
N GLY A 155 12.52 -18.15 27.78
CA GLY A 155 13.15 -16.86 27.53
C GLY A 155 12.53 -16.15 26.33
N GLU A 156 13.10 -15.01 25.97
CA GLU A 156 12.67 -14.26 24.79
C GLU A 156 13.49 -14.66 23.57
N TYR A 157 12.79 -15.01 22.48
CA TYR A 157 13.39 -15.37 21.20
C TYR A 157 13.08 -14.29 20.17
N ARG A 158 14.09 -13.80 19.45
CA ARG A 158 13.95 -12.69 18.51
C ARG A 158 14.55 -13.03 17.14
N VAL A 159 13.90 -12.56 16.09
CA VAL A 159 14.42 -12.58 14.72
C VAL A 159 13.90 -11.36 13.97
N ARG A 160 14.70 -10.82 13.04
CA ARG A 160 14.26 -9.78 12.10
C ARG A 160 13.86 -10.41 10.78
N ILE A 161 12.71 -9.99 10.27
CA ILE A 161 12.19 -10.34 8.94
C ILE A 161 12.25 -9.09 8.08
N TYR A 162 12.72 -9.23 6.85
CA TYR A 162 12.86 -8.13 5.90
C TYR A 162 11.97 -8.38 4.70
N HIS A 163 11.15 -7.39 4.38
CA HIS A 163 10.43 -7.29 3.12
C HIS A 163 11.16 -6.30 2.21
N ILE A 164 11.28 -6.64 0.93
CA ILE A 164 11.80 -5.73 -0.08
C ILE A 164 10.94 -5.82 -1.33
N ALA A 165 10.65 -4.66 -1.92
CA ALA A 165 10.05 -4.55 -3.23
C ALA A 165 11.10 -4.06 -4.23
N ILE A 166 11.08 -4.64 -5.42
CA ILE A 166 11.84 -4.15 -6.56
C ILE A 166 10.89 -3.97 -7.74
N ARG A 167 11.24 -3.08 -8.66
CA ARG A 167 10.51 -2.94 -9.93
C ARG A 167 10.47 -4.31 -10.64
N SER A 168 9.28 -4.72 -11.05
CA SER A 168 9.12 -5.91 -11.87
C SER A 168 9.73 -5.65 -13.25
N PRO A 169 10.45 -6.62 -13.84
CA PRO A 169 11.05 -6.46 -15.17
C PRO A 169 10.02 -6.30 -16.31
N GLY A 170 8.73 -6.45 -16.02
CA GLY A 170 7.67 -6.56 -17.03
C GLY A 170 7.65 -7.96 -17.64
N THR A 171 6.47 -8.37 -18.13
CA THR A 171 6.31 -9.53 -19.01
C THR A 171 6.40 -9.10 -20.45
#